data_AF-A0A957RXY2-F1
#
_entry.id   AF-A0A957RXY2-F1
#
_cell.length_a   1.000
_cell.length_b   1.000
_cell.length_c   1.000
_cell.angle_alpha   90.00
_cell.angle_beta   90.00
_cell.angle_gamma   90.00
#
_symmetry.space_group_name_H-M   'P 1'
#
loop_
_entity.id
_entity.type
_entity.pdbx_description
1 polymer ?
#
loop_
_entity_poly.entity_id
_entity_poly.type
_entity_poly.pdbx_seq_one_letter_code
_entity_poly.pdbx_strand_id
1 'polypeptide(L)'
;GANLIGLGADADVESLTEQLIGPLFQTPLGILSIGLAAGIGEEIVFRGAMQPRFSLVLTALLFALLHSNYGITLSTGIVFLLGVVLGIIRSRFNTSTAMITHAVYNSTLALLASLAGQFLSNQ
;
A
#
# COMPACT_ATOMS: atom_id res chain seq x y z
N GLY A 1 10.00 26.71 -6.39
CA GLY A 1 10.34 26.86 -4.96
C GLY A 1 10.64 25.57 -4.22
N ALA A 2 10.34 24.38 -4.76
CA ALA A 2 10.59 23.09 -4.09
C ALA A 2 11.95 22.42 -4.44
N ASN A 3 12.69 22.94 -5.43
CA ASN A 3 13.95 22.35 -5.90
C ASN A 3 15.21 22.82 -5.14
N LEU A 4 15.07 23.49 -4.00
CA LEU A 4 16.19 24.17 -3.32
C LEU A 4 16.95 23.31 -2.30
N ILE A 5 16.54 22.06 -2.05
CA ILE A 5 17.17 21.21 -1.01
C ILE A 5 17.58 19.81 -1.53
N GLY A 6 17.41 19.47 -2.82
CA GLY A 6 17.83 18.15 -3.33
C GLY A 6 17.15 16.96 -2.65
N LEU A 7 15.99 17.19 -2.03
CA LEU A 7 15.11 16.17 -1.43
C LEU A 7 13.91 15.89 -2.35
N GLY A 8 14.16 15.81 -3.65
CA GLY A 8 13.25 15.18 -4.60
C GLY A 8 13.74 13.76 -4.86
N ALA A 9 12.85 12.82 -5.19
CA ALA A 9 13.29 11.52 -5.70
C ALA A 9 14.19 11.78 -6.92
N ASP A 10 15.42 11.25 -6.89
CA ASP A 10 16.31 11.33 -8.04
C ASP A 10 15.60 10.69 -9.24
N ALA A 11 15.63 11.34 -10.40
CA ALA A 11 15.03 10.83 -11.63
C ALA A 11 15.54 9.41 -11.97
N ASP A 12 16.79 9.12 -11.59
CA ASP A 12 17.40 7.80 -11.72
C ASP A 12 16.69 6.74 -10.85
N VAL A 13 16.29 7.08 -9.61
CA VAL A 13 15.56 6.18 -8.71
C VAL A 13 14.15 5.88 -9.24
N GLU A 14 13.47 6.88 -9.78
CA GLU A 14 12.15 6.70 -10.37
C GLU A 14 12.23 5.84 -11.64
N SER A 15 13.21 6.08 -12.51
CA SER A 15 13.42 5.25 -13.70
C SER A 15 13.78 3.80 -13.36
N LEU A 16 14.57 3.57 -12.32
CA LEU A 16 14.93 2.23 -11.86
C LEU A 16 13.73 1.51 -11.25
N THR A 17 12.90 2.24 -10.48
CA THR A 17 11.65 1.71 -9.93
C THR A 17 10.70 1.28 -11.05
N GLU A 18 10.57 2.09 -12.09
CA GLU A 18 9.72 1.75 -13.23
C GLU A 18 10.23 0.51 -13.97
N GLN A 19 11.55 0.39 -14.18
CA GLN A 19 12.15 -0.77 -14.82
C GLN A 19 12.01 -2.06 -13.99
N LEU A 20 12.10 -1.97 -12.67
CA LEU A 20 12.07 -3.14 -11.79
C LEU A 20 10.64 -3.55 -11.39
N ILE A 21 9.76 -2.59 -11.14
CA ILE A 21 8.41 -2.83 -10.59
C ILE A 21 7.34 -2.73 -11.66
N GLY A 22 7.49 -1.86 -12.66
CA GLY A 22 6.51 -1.67 -13.74
C GLY A 22 6.06 -2.97 -14.42
N PRO A 23 6.98 -3.87 -14.81
CA PRO A 23 6.61 -5.16 -15.42
C PRO A 23 5.75 -6.06 -14.52
N LEU A 24 5.82 -5.91 -13.19
CA LEU A 24 5.03 -6.72 -12.26
C LEU A 24 3.54 -6.40 -12.36
N PHE A 25 3.16 -5.16 -12.68
CA PHE A 25 1.77 -4.76 -12.87
C PHE A 25 1.15 -5.26 -14.18
N GLN A 26 1.96 -5.82 -15.09
CA GLN A 26 1.50 -6.32 -16.39
C GLN A 26 1.05 -7.78 -16.36
N THR A 27 1.35 -8.52 -15.28
CA THR A 27 1.00 -9.93 -15.16
C THR A 27 0.18 -10.20 -13.90
N PRO A 28 -0.81 -11.10 -13.95
CA PRO A 28 -1.58 -11.44 -12.75
C PRO A 28 -0.73 -11.94 -11.59
N LEU A 29 0.34 -12.71 -11.89
CA LEU A 29 1.27 -13.21 -10.87
C LEU A 29 2.14 -12.09 -10.26
N GLY A 30 2.56 -11.10 -11.06
CA GLY A 30 3.29 -9.94 -10.56
C GLY A 30 2.41 -9.04 -9.69
N ILE A 31 1.14 -8.85 -10.07
CA ILE A 31 0.17 -8.13 -9.23
C ILE A 31 -0.02 -8.83 -7.88
N LEU A 32 -0.17 -10.16 -7.89
CA LEU A 32 -0.29 -10.95 -6.67
C LEU A 32 0.97 -10.88 -5.81
N SER A 33 2.16 -10.90 -6.41
CA SER A 33 3.41 -10.81 -5.63
C SER A 33 3.56 -9.47 -4.94
N ILE A 34 3.19 -8.36 -5.60
CA ILE A 34 3.16 -7.02 -4.99
C ILE A 34 2.15 -6.96 -3.84
N GLY A 35 0.94 -7.46 -4.04
CA GLY A 35 -0.09 -7.49 -3.00
C GLY A 35 0.35 -8.32 -1.78
N LEU A 36 0.94 -9.49 -2.01
CA LEU A 36 1.48 -10.34 -0.95
C LEU A 36 2.66 -9.68 -0.22
N ALA A 37 3.59 -9.06 -0.95
CA ALA A 37 4.73 -8.37 -0.36
C ALA A 37 4.29 -7.24 0.58
N ALA A 38 3.34 -6.41 0.13
CA ALA A 38 2.74 -5.35 0.95
C ALA A 38 2.00 -5.93 2.17
N GLY A 39 1.09 -6.89 1.94
CA GLY A 39 0.30 -7.50 3.02
C GLY A 39 1.15 -8.19 4.08
N ILE A 40 2.21 -8.90 3.69
CA ILE A 40 3.12 -9.57 4.65
C ILE A 40 3.99 -8.53 5.35
N GLY A 41 4.69 -7.68 4.60
CA GLY A 41 5.65 -6.73 5.17
C GLY A 41 5.01 -5.74 6.12
N GLU A 42 3.91 -5.11 5.70
CA GLU A 42 3.26 -4.07 6.47
C GLU A 42 2.53 -4.64 7.69
N GLU A 43 1.76 -5.73 7.53
CA GLU A 43 0.98 -6.25 8.65
C GLU A 43 1.85 -6.88 9.75
N ILE A 44 3.02 -7.43 9.44
CA ILE A 44 4.00 -7.84 10.47
C ILE A 44 4.35 -6.66 11.37
N VAL A 45 4.67 -5.51 10.77
CA VAL A 45 5.07 -4.30 11.49
C VAL A 45 3.87 -3.68 12.21
N PHE A 46 2.81 -3.35 11.50
CA PHE A 46 1.70 -2.58 12.07
C PHE A 46 0.82 -3.44 12.98
N ARG A 47 0.44 -4.64 12.55
CA ARG A 47 -0.57 -5.47 13.25
C ARG A 47 0.09 -6.48 14.19
N GLY A 48 1.28 -6.95 13.81
CA GLY A 48 2.12 -7.83 14.62
C GLY A 48 2.87 -7.08 15.72
N ALA A 49 3.65 -6.06 15.40
CA ALA A 49 4.51 -5.38 16.38
C ALA A 49 3.87 -4.14 17.02
N MET A 50 3.28 -3.25 16.23
CA MET A 50 2.82 -1.94 16.73
C MET A 50 1.47 -2.00 17.44
N GLN A 51 0.44 -2.59 16.82
CA GLN A 51 -0.93 -2.59 17.35
C GLN A 51 -1.11 -3.25 18.73
N PRO A 52 -0.34 -4.27 19.15
CA PRO A 52 -0.44 -4.77 20.53
C PRO A 52 0.17 -3.82 21.56
N ARG A 53 1.15 -3.00 21.14
CA ARG A 53 1.88 -2.09 22.03
C ARG A 53 1.28 -0.68 22.07
N PHE A 54 0.69 -0.27 20.97
CA PHE A 54 0.00 1.00 20.78
C PHE A 54 -1.51 0.80 20.67
N SER A 55 -2.26 1.88 20.46
CA SER A 55 -3.71 1.78 20.21
C SER A 55 -3.99 1.55 18.73
N LEU A 56 -5.17 0.99 18.44
CA LEU A 56 -5.67 0.82 17.06
C LEU A 56 -5.61 2.13 16.27
N VAL A 57 -6.06 3.23 16.89
CA VAL A 57 -6.13 4.55 16.24
C VAL A 57 -4.73 5.07 15.92
N LEU A 58 -3.79 4.97 16.86
CA LEU A 58 -2.42 5.43 16.64
C LEU A 58 -1.72 4.61 15.55
N THR A 59 -1.85 3.28 15.57
CA THR A 59 -1.28 2.43 14.53
C THR A 59 -1.88 2.74 13.16
N ALA A 60 -3.19 2.92 13.06
CA ALA A 60 -3.85 3.27 11.80
C ALA A 60 -3.43 4.66 11.29
N LEU A 61 -3.20 5.61 12.20
CA LEU A 61 -2.70 6.94 11.84
C LEU A 61 -1.28 6.87 11.28
N LEU A 62 -0.38 6.16 11.95
CA LEU A 62 1.00 5.98 11.49
C LEU A 62 1.06 5.24 10.14
N PHE A 63 0.20 4.24 9.96
CA PHE A 63 0.01 3.56 8.68
C PHE A 63 -0.36 4.54 7.56
N ALA A 64 -1.36 5.41 7.80
CA ALA A 64 -1.80 6.38 6.81
C ALA A 64 -0.74 7.45 6.49
N LEU A 65 -0.01 7.93 7.49
CA LEU A 65 1.04 8.93 7.31
C LEU A 65 2.22 8.39 6.51
N LEU A 66 2.54 7.10 6.62
CA LEU A 66 3.56 6.47 5.77
C LEU A 66 3.14 6.37 4.29
N HIS A 67 1.84 6.51 4.00
CA HIS A 67 1.31 6.52 2.64
C HIS A 67 1.11 7.94 2.08
N SER A 68 1.38 9.00 2.85
CA SER A 68 1.21 10.39 2.40
C SER A 68 2.48 10.95 1.74
N ASN A 69 2.94 10.32 0.65
CA ASN A 69 4.18 10.68 -0.06
C ASN A 69 4.23 12.15 -0.54
N TYR A 70 3.08 12.76 -0.82
CA TYR A 70 2.97 14.14 -1.32
C TYR A 70 2.08 15.03 -0.43
N GLY A 71 1.89 14.65 0.83
CA GLY A 71 1.06 15.36 1.81
C GLY A 71 -0.28 14.69 2.10
N ILE A 72 -1.04 15.29 3.03
CA ILE A 72 -2.32 14.76 3.52
C ILE A 72 -3.41 15.10 2.51
N THR A 73 -3.96 14.07 1.85
CA THR A 73 -5.01 14.21 0.83
C THR A 73 -6.21 13.31 1.15
N LEU A 74 -7.22 13.31 0.28
CA LEU A 74 -8.35 12.39 0.40
C LEU A 74 -7.89 10.91 0.39
N SER A 75 -6.84 10.59 -0.37
CA SER A 75 -6.30 9.22 -0.39
C SER A 75 -5.71 8.83 0.97
N THR A 76 -5.06 9.76 1.67
CA THR A 76 -4.57 9.54 3.04
C THR A 76 -5.71 9.19 4.00
N GLY A 77 -6.86 9.87 3.87
CA GLY A 77 -8.06 9.55 4.65
C GLY A 77 -8.59 8.15 4.35
N ILE A 78 -8.61 7.73 3.09
CA ILE A 78 -9.02 6.38 2.68
C ILE A 78 -8.06 5.33 3.27
N VAL A 79 -6.75 5.57 3.19
CA VAL A 79 -5.73 4.66 3.76
C VAL A 79 -5.85 4.58 5.29
N PHE A 80 -6.17 5.67 5.97
CA PHE A 80 -6.46 5.63 7.41
C PHE A 80 -7.65 4.72 7.74
N LEU A 81 -8.75 4.83 6.98
CA LEU A 81 -9.92 3.98 7.15
C LEU A 81 -9.60 2.51 6.87
N LEU A 82 -8.86 2.22 5.79
CA LEU A 82 -8.34 0.88 5.52
C LEU A 82 -7.51 0.37 6.71
N GLY A 83 -6.64 1.24 7.26
CA GLY A 83 -5.81 0.93 8.40
C GLY A 83 -6.61 0.56 9.66
N VAL A 84 -7.70 1.29 9.92
CA VAL A 84 -8.68 1.00 10.99
C VAL A 84 -9.35 -0.36 10.74
N VAL A 85 -9.84 -0.62 9.53
CA VAL A 85 -10.51 -1.89 9.18
C VAL A 85 -9.57 -3.08 9.38
N LEU A 86 -8.35 -3.02 8.87
CA LEU A 86 -7.33 -4.07 9.06
C LEU A 86 -7.00 -4.25 10.55
N GLY A 87 -6.94 -3.15 11.30
CA GLY A 87 -6.75 -3.19 12.75
C GLY A 87 -7.90 -3.89 13.47
N ILE A 88 -9.15 -3.63 13.09
CA ILE A 88 -10.33 -4.33 13.63
C ILE A 88 -10.27 -5.82 13.30
N ILE A 89 -9.95 -6.18 12.04
CA ILE A 89 -9.82 -7.58 11.61
C ILE A 89 -8.78 -8.31 12.46
N ARG A 90 -7.60 -7.72 12.66
CA ARG A 90 -6.57 -8.31 13.53
C ARG A 90 -7.04 -8.48 14.97
N SER A 91 -7.80 -7.53 15.52
CA SER A 91 -8.34 -7.63 16.88
C SER A 91 -9.44 -8.68 17.02
N ARG A 92 -10.17 -9.01 15.94
CA ARG A 92 -11.26 -9.99 15.94
C ARG A 92 -10.80 -11.41 15.60
N PHE A 93 -9.76 -11.54 14.79
CA PHE A 93 -9.28 -12.83 14.28
C PHE A 93 -7.81 -13.06 14.61
N ASN A 94 -6.89 -12.59 13.75
CA ASN A 94 -5.44 -12.66 13.94
C ASN A 94 -4.71 -11.84 12.86
N THR A 95 -3.39 -11.73 12.98
CA THR A 95 -2.54 -11.00 12.01
C THR A 95 -2.56 -11.64 10.62
N SER A 96 -2.60 -12.96 10.51
CA SER A 96 -2.61 -13.64 9.20
C SER A 96 -3.88 -13.36 8.41
N THR A 97 -5.04 -13.27 9.07
CA THR A 97 -6.29 -12.85 8.42
C THR A 97 -6.21 -11.40 7.92
N ALA A 98 -5.58 -10.51 8.68
CA ALA A 98 -5.34 -9.14 8.23
C ALA A 98 -4.37 -9.09 7.04
N MET A 99 -3.28 -9.87 7.06
CA MET A 99 -2.34 -10.04 5.93
C MET A 99 -3.05 -10.47 4.65
N ILE A 100 -3.86 -11.53 4.72
CA ILE A 100 -4.58 -12.03 3.55
C ILE A 100 -5.56 -10.98 3.05
N THR A 101 -6.30 -10.32 3.95
CA THR A 101 -7.25 -9.27 3.56
C THR A 101 -6.55 -8.10 2.87
N HIS A 102 -5.42 -7.65 3.42
CA HIS A 102 -4.64 -6.56 2.85
C HIS A 102 -4.05 -6.96 1.48
N ALA A 103 -3.47 -8.15 1.37
CA ALA A 103 -2.91 -8.64 0.12
C ALA A 103 -3.97 -8.79 -0.98
N VAL A 104 -5.16 -9.29 -0.64
CA VAL A 104 -6.29 -9.38 -1.57
C VAL A 104 -6.75 -7.99 -1.99
N TYR A 105 -6.93 -7.06 -1.05
CA TYR A 105 -7.32 -5.69 -1.37
C TYR A 105 -6.35 -5.03 -2.36
N ASN A 106 -5.04 -5.10 -2.10
CA ASN A 106 -4.03 -4.52 -2.98
C ASN A 106 -3.98 -5.21 -4.35
N SER A 107 -4.04 -6.54 -4.38
CA SER A 107 -4.02 -7.31 -5.63
C SER A 107 -5.25 -7.02 -6.49
N THR A 108 -6.44 -6.96 -5.89
CA THR A 108 -7.68 -6.65 -6.59
C THR A 108 -7.67 -5.23 -7.12
N LEU A 109 -7.20 -4.25 -6.33
CA LEU A 109 -7.11 -2.86 -6.77
C LEU A 109 -6.14 -2.71 -7.95
N ALA A 110 -4.95 -3.32 -7.87
CA ALA A 110 -3.96 -3.30 -8.94
C ALA A 110 -4.46 -4.01 -10.21
N LEU A 111 -5.16 -5.13 -10.07
CA LEU A 111 -5.78 -5.83 -11.20
C LEU A 111 -6.85 -4.96 -11.89
N LEU A 112 -7.74 -4.35 -11.12
CA LEU A 112 -8.77 -3.46 -11.67
C LEU A 112 -8.15 -2.25 -12.37
N ALA A 113 -7.10 -1.66 -11.80
CA ALA A 113 -6.37 -0.57 -12.43
C ALA A 113 -5.71 -0.98 -13.75
N SER A 114 -5.06 -2.15 -13.78
CA SER A 114 -4.42 -2.70 -14.99
C SER A 114 -5.45 -2.99 -16.09
N LEU A 115 -6.57 -3.63 -15.75
CA LEU A 115 -7.66 -3.90 -16.70
C LEU A 115 -8.32 -2.63 -17.23
N ALA A 116 -8.56 -1.64 -16.35
CA ALA A 116 -9.10 -0.34 -16.77
C ALA A 116 -8.14 0.38 -17.73
N GLY A 117 -6.84 0.36 -17.43
CA GLY A 117 -5.80 0.92 -18.30
C GLY A 117 -5.80 0.27 -19.69
N GLN A 118 -5.83 -1.07 -19.75
CA GLN A 118 -5.90 -1.82 -21.00
C GLN A 118 -7.18 -1.53 -21.79
N PHE A 119 -8.33 -1.40 -21.11
CA PHE A 119 -9.59 -1.08 -21.77
C PHE A 119 -9.56 0.33 -22.39
N LEU A 120 -9.03 1.32 -21.67
CA LEU A 120 -8.91 2.69 -22.16
C LEU A 120 -7.90 2.82 -23.31
N SER A 121 -6.82 2.03 -23.31
CA SER A 121 -5.82 2.05 -24.39
C SER A 121 -6.29 1.35 -25.68
N ASN A 122 -7.32 0.51 -25.58
CA ASN A 122 -7.90 -0.23 -26.71
C ASN A 122 -9.08 0.51 -27.38
N GLN A 123 -9.41 1.73 -26.93
CA GLN A 123 -10.33 2.66 -27.61
C GLN A 123 -9.57 3.72 -28.38
#